data_AF-A0A182WZK1-F1
#
_entry.id   AF-A0A182WZK1-F1
#
_cell.length_a   1.000
_cell.length_b   1.000
_cell.length_c   1.000
_cell.angle_alpha   90.00
_cell.angle_beta   90.00
_cell.angle_gamma   90.00
#
_symmetry.space_group_name_H-M   'P 1'
#
loop_
_entity.id
_entity.type
_entity.pdbx_description
1 polymer ?
#
loop_
_entity_poly.entity_id
_entity_poly.type
_entity_poly.pdbx_seq_one_letter_code
_entity_poly.pdbx_strand_id
1 'polypeptide(L)'
;MPEVPVLMVGNFFGESKPKSVEEYLRPLVDELNGLMDNGIVIANKPIEIHVRAFIADSPARAFIKGSVYFNHTHGFQKCTVQGKYHSAHRVTCFVGMDHPARTHEDFVQSNYGAHHREKTPLMDLKNFDIIKQIIIADRLHLFRPATTA
;
A
#
# COMPACT_ATOMS: atom_id res chain seq x y z
N MET A 1 6.04 -2.10 -20.72
CA MET A 1 7.49 -2.28 -20.89
C MET A 1 7.95 -3.46 -20.03
N PRO A 2 7.78 -4.70 -20.50
CA PRO A 2 8.19 -5.90 -19.77
C PRO A 2 9.71 -6.18 -19.84
N GLU A 3 10.46 -5.46 -20.69
CA GLU A 3 11.90 -5.70 -20.92
C GLU A 3 12.84 -4.77 -20.15
N VAL A 4 12.31 -3.81 -19.38
CA VAL A 4 13.15 -2.93 -18.57
C VAL A 4 13.64 -3.73 -17.34
N PRO A 5 14.95 -3.82 -17.11
CA PRO A 5 15.47 -4.53 -15.95
C PRO A 5 15.04 -3.85 -14.66
N VAL A 6 14.83 -4.65 -13.61
CA VAL A 6 14.57 -4.14 -12.27
C VAL A 6 15.84 -3.43 -11.78
N LEU A 7 15.71 -2.15 -11.45
CA LEU A 7 16.77 -1.39 -10.77
C LEU A 7 16.57 -1.50 -9.26
N MET A 8 17.55 -2.07 -8.57
CA MET A 8 17.58 -2.05 -7.11
C MET A 8 17.96 -0.65 -6.65
N VAL A 9 17.08 0.01 -5.90
CA VAL A 9 17.28 1.38 -5.39
C VAL A 9 17.56 1.43 -3.89
N GLY A 10 17.36 0.33 -3.17
CA GLY A 10 17.60 0.26 -1.73
C GLY A 10 17.60 -1.18 -1.23
N ASN A 11 18.35 -1.41 -0.15
CA ASN A 11 18.42 -2.69 0.54
C ASN A 11 18.43 -2.44 2.06
N PHE A 12 17.68 -3.25 2.80
CA PHE A 12 17.69 -3.22 4.26
C PHE A 12 18.36 -4.47 4.79
N PHE A 13 19.23 -4.28 5.78
CA PHE A 13 19.95 -5.35 6.44
C PHE A 13 19.81 -5.24 7.95
N GLY A 14 19.43 -6.34 8.58
CA GLY A 14 19.28 -6.45 10.03
C GLY A 14 18.93 -7.87 10.44
N GLU A 15 19.03 -8.16 11.74
CA GLU A 15 18.74 -9.49 12.31
C GLU A 15 17.26 -9.87 12.24
N SER A 16 16.38 -8.90 11.96
CA SER A 16 14.94 -9.09 11.84
C SER A 16 14.36 -8.13 10.81
N LYS A 17 13.07 -8.28 10.49
CA LYS A 17 12.34 -7.32 9.64
C LYS A 17 12.39 -5.91 10.26
N PRO A 18 12.31 -4.85 9.44
CA PRO A 18 12.24 -3.48 9.97
C PRO A 18 11.13 -3.35 11.01
N LYS A 19 11.48 -2.83 12.18
CA LYS A 19 10.53 -2.69 13.31
C LYS A 19 9.69 -1.42 13.21
N SER A 20 10.20 -0.41 12.53
CA SER A 20 9.59 0.91 12.37
C SER A 20 9.35 1.16 10.87
N VAL A 21 8.09 1.38 10.48
CA VAL A 21 7.77 1.80 9.10
C VAL A 21 8.34 3.18 8.80
N GLU A 22 8.39 4.04 9.82
CA GLU A 22 8.90 5.40 9.72
C GLU A 22 10.40 5.39 9.37
N GLU A 23 11.23 4.72 10.16
CA GLU A 23 12.67 4.65 9.91
C GLU A 23 12.99 3.95 8.58
N TYR A 24 12.18 2.95 8.20
CA TYR A 24 12.40 2.20 6.98
C TYR A 24 12.07 3.01 5.71
N LEU A 25 11.00 3.81 5.72
CA LEU A 25 10.50 4.50 4.53
C LEU A 25 10.80 6.00 4.49
N ARG A 26 11.14 6.65 5.62
CA ARG A 26 11.41 8.10 5.65
C ARG A 26 12.46 8.54 4.63
N PRO A 27 13.63 7.87 4.50
CA PRO A 27 14.62 8.26 3.49
C PRO A 27 14.07 8.23 2.06
N LEU A 28 13.25 7.21 1.73
CA LEU A 28 12.61 7.09 0.43
C LEU A 28 11.59 8.20 0.18
N VAL A 29 10.79 8.55 1.18
CA VAL A 29 9.76 9.60 1.08
C VAL A 29 10.40 10.97 0.86
N ASP A 30 11.45 11.29 1.60
CA ASP A 30 12.14 12.57 1.50
C ASP A 30 12.81 12.72 0.12
N GLU A 31 13.48 11.65 -0.37
CA GLU A 31 14.09 11.64 -1.70
C GLU A 31 13.04 11.77 -2.81
N LEU A 32 11.95 10.99 -2.75
CA LEU A 32 10.88 11.06 -3.75
C LEU A 32 10.22 12.43 -3.76
N ASN A 33 9.95 13.04 -2.60
CA ASN A 33 9.40 14.39 -2.55
C ASN A 33 10.35 15.42 -3.20
N GLY A 34 11.66 15.32 -2.93
CA GLY A 34 12.67 16.15 -3.60
C GLY A 34 12.68 15.96 -5.12
N LEU A 35 12.59 14.72 -5.60
CA LEU A 35 12.53 14.40 -7.03
C LEU A 35 11.24 14.88 -7.69
N MET A 36 10.11 14.80 -7.00
CA MET A 36 8.82 15.27 -7.51
C MET A 36 8.75 16.81 -7.57
N ASP A 37 9.37 17.51 -6.61
CA ASP A 37 9.41 18.98 -6.59
C ASP A 37 10.35 19.55 -7.67
N ASN A 38 11.50 18.93 -7.86
CA ASN A 38 12.57 19.49 -8.70
C ASN A 38 12.67 18.85 -10.08
N GLY A 39 12.09 17.65 -10.25
CA GLY A 39 12.34 16.80 -11.41
C GLY A 39 13.79 16.35 -11.49
N ILE A 40 14.18 15.84 -12.67
CA ILE A 40 15.56 15.54 -13.04
C ILE A 40 15.87 16.11 -14.42
N VAL A 41 17.15 16.27 -14.75
CA VAL A 41 17.57 16.71 -16.09
C VAL A 41 18.35 15.59 -16.77
N ILE A 42 17.85 15.10 -17.90
CA ILE A 42 18.53 14.10 -18.74
C ILE A 42 18.73 14.71 -20.13
N ALA A 43 19.98 14.74 -20.61
CA ALA A 43 20.35 15.33 -21.90
C ALA A 43 19.77 16.75 -22.11
N ASN A 44 19.91 17.62 -21.08
CA ASN A 44 19.38 18.99 -21.02
C ASN A 44 17.85 19.09 -21.15
N LYS A 45 17.10 18.00 -20.93
CA LYS A 45 15.65 18.01 -20.90
C LYS A 45 15.17 17.84 -19.46
N PRO A 46 14.36 18.76 -18.92
CA PRO A 46 13.73 18.57 -17.62
C PRO A 46 12.68 17.46 -17.73
N ILE A 47 12.67 16.57 -16.74
CA ILE A 47 11.76 15.43 -16.64
C ILE A 47 11.11 15.50 -15.27
N GLU A 48 9.79 15.59 -15.27
CA GLU A 48 8.97 15.51 -14.07
C GLU A 48 8.87 14.07 -13.59
N ILE A 49 8.99 13.88 -12.28
CA ILE A 49 8.94 12.57 -11.64
C ILE A 49 7.60 12.42 -10.93
N HIS A 50 6.97 11.26 -11.08
CA HIS A 50 5.76 10.90 -10.37
C HIS A 50 5.85 9.45 -9.90
N VAL A 51 5.46 9.22 -8.64
CA VAL A 51 5.26 7.87 -8.13
C VAL A 51 3.99 7.32 -8.78
N ARG A 52 4.10 6.22 -9.54
CA ARG A 52 2.92 5.58 -10.14
C ARG A 52 2.22 4.65 -9.16
N ALA A 53 2.97 3.72 -8.56
CA ALA A 53 2.43 2.71 -7.66
C ALA A 53 3.52 2.11 -6.76
N PHE A 54 3.13 1.69 -5.56
CA PHE A 54 3.86 0.74 -4.74
C PHE A 54 3.28 -0.65 -4.93
N ILE A 55 4.15 -1.59 -5.31
CA ILE A 55 3.79 -2.99 -5.53
C ILE A 55 4.52 -3.82 -4.49
N ALA A 56 3.75 -4.53 -3.68
CA ALA A 56 4.27 -5.38 -2.62
C ALA A 56 3.34 -6.60 -2.45
N ASP A 57 3.85 -7.68 -1.89
CA ASP A 57 3.03 -8.80 -1.42
C ASP A 57 2.13 -8.37 -0.24
N SER A 58 1.21 -9.23 0.21
CA SER A 58 0.23 -8.83 1.23
C SER A 58 0.85 -8.41 2.58
N PRO A 59 1.83 -9.15 3.15
CA PRO A 59 2.48 -8.72 4.39
C PRO A 59 3.26 -7.41 4.26
N ALA A 60 4.07 -7.24 3.22
CA ALA A 60 4.84 -6.01 3.04
C ALA A 60 3.92 -4.83 2.72
N ARG A 61 2.82 -5.05 1.97
CA ARG A 61 1.82 -4.01 1.70
C ARG A 61 1.17 -3.50 2.98
N ALA A 62 0.74 -4.41 3.86
CA ALA A 62 0.16 -4.03 5.15
C ALA A 62 1.17 -3.23 5.99
N PHE A 63 2.44 -3.67 6.00
CA PHE A 63 3.54 -3.00 6.67
C PHE A 63 3.77 -1.57 6.15
N ILE A 64 4.03 -1.38 4.85
CA ILE A 64 4.31 -0.05 4.30
C ILE A 64 3.12 0.90 4.39
N LYS A 65 1.89 0.37 4.37
CA LYS A 65 0.66 1.17 4.50
C LYS A 65 0.33 1.52 5.96
N GLY A 66 1.02 0.93 6.94
CA GLY A 66 0.67 1.08 8.36
C GLY A 66 -0.72 0.52 8.70
N SER A 67 -1.16 -0.50 7.96
CA SER A 67 -2.49 -1.12 8.13
C SER A 67 -2.39 -2.53 8.69
N VAL A 68 -3.50 -3.04 9.23
CA VAL A 68 -3.59 -4.42 9.71
C VAL A 68 -3.45 -5.44 8.56
N TYR A 69 -2.94 -6.62 8.90
CA TYR A 69 -2.73 -7.72 7.95
C TYR A 69 -4.06 -8.26 7.38
N PHE A 70 -3.96 -8.96 6.26
CA PHE A 70 -5.11 -9.53 5.52
C PHE A 70 -5.96 -10.53 6.33
N ASN A 71 -5.39 -11.13 7.39
CA ASN A 71 -6.09 -12.06 8.29
C ASN A 71 -6.86 -11.35 9.40
N HIS A 72 -6.71 -10.04 9.57
CA HIS A 72 -7.47 -9.28 10.55
C HIS A 72 -8.91 -9.07 10.09
N THR A 73 -9.86 -8.92 11.03
CA THR A 73 -11.27 -8.66 10.71
C THR A 73 -11.46 -7.34 9.95
N HIS A 74 -10.60 -6.35 10.19
CA HIS A 74 -10.55 -5.10 9.41
C HIS A 74 -9.46 -5.10 8.31
N GLY A 75 -8.97 -6.29 7.93
CA GLY A 75 -7.81 -6.48 7.05
C GLY A 75 -8.05 -6.32 5.57
N PHE A 76 -9.30 -6.29 5.12
CA PHE A 76 -9.59 -6.01 3.72
C PHE A 76 -9.14 -4.59 3.39
N GLN A 77 -8.52 -4.38 2.24
CA GLN A 77 -7.78 -3.15 1.93
C GLN A 77 -8.55 -2.17 1.06
N LYS A 78 -9.53 -2.64 0.25
CA LYS A 78 -10.26 -1.80 -0.71
C LYS A 78 -11.56 -1.20 -0.19
N CYS A 79 -12.30 -1.92 0.65
CA CYS A 79 -13.58 -1.47 1.20
C CYS A 79 -13.72 -1.84 2.67
N THR A 80 -14.67 -1.22 3.36
CA THR A 80 -14.86 -1.32 4.82
C THR A 80 -15.50 -2.63 5.27
N VAL A 81 -15.54 -3.66 4.42
CA VAL A 81 -16.00 -5.01 4.78
C VAL A 81 -15.25 -5.53 5.99
N GLN A 82 -16.02 -6.07 6.94
CA GLN A 82 -15.48 -6.73 8.12
C GLN A 82 -15.46 -8.24 7.87
N GLY A 83 -14.28 -8.83 8.04
CA GLY A 83 -14.05 -10.25 7.96
C GLY A 83 -14.62 -10.97 9.19
N LYS A 84 -15.15 -12.16 8.96
CA LYS A 84 -15.61 -13.07 10.01
C LYS A 84 -14.55 -14.14 10.23
N TYR A 85 -14.14 -14.34 11.48
CA TYR A 85 -13.18 -15.37 11.84
C TYR A 85 -13.89 -16.73 11.97
N HIS A 86 -13.46 -17.70 11.18
CA HIS A 86 -13.93 -19.08 11.22
C HIS A 86 -12.98 -19.92 12.07
N SER A 87 -13.36 -20.16 13.33
CA SER A 87 -12.53 -20.88 14.32
C SER A 87 -12.14 -22.29 13.87
N ALA A 88 -13.06 -23.02 13.22
CA ALA A 88 -12.83 -24.39 12.74
C ALA A 88 -11.69 -24.49 11.72
N HIS A 89 -11.53 -23.47 10.88
CA HIS A 89 -10.51 -23.45 9.81
C HIS A 89 -9.38 -22.46 10.10
N ARG A 90 -9.46 -21.67 11.18
CA ARG A 90 -8.50 -20.62 11.56
C ARG A 90 -8.25 -19.60 10.45
N VAL A 91 -9.31 -19.25 9.70
CA VAL A 91 -9.26 -18.28 8.60
C VAL A 91 -10.23 -17.15 8.84
N THR A 92 -9.91 -15.97 8.29
CA THR A 92 -10.83 -14.84 8.23
C THR A 92 -11.40 -14.76 6.82
N CYS A 93 -12.74 -14.77 6.71
CA CYS A 93 -13.45 -14.70 5.45
C CYS A 93 -14.17 -13.37 5.30
N PHE A 94 -14.03 -12.74 4.14
CA PHE A 94 -14.75 -11.51 3.78
C PHE A 94 -15.86 -11.88 2.80
N VAL A 95 -17.12 -11.76 3.24
CA VAL A 95 -18.28 -12.28 2.50
C VAL A 95 -19.24 -11.19 2.02
N GLY A 96 -18.97 -9.92 2.33
CA GLY A 96 -19.81 -8.80 1.92
C GLY A 96 -19.35 -8.17 0.61
N MET A 97 -20.28 -7.88 -0.29
CA MET A 97 -20.03 -7.22 -1.57
C MET A 97 -20.40 -5.73 -1.58
N ASP A 98 -21.37 -5.32 -0.75
CA ASP A 98 -21.90 -3.95 -0.71
C ASP A 98 -21.34 -3.16 0.47
N HIS A 99 -20.04 -2.83 0.41
CA HIS A 99 -19.36 -2.03 1.42
C HIS A 99 -18.72 -0.79 0.81
N PRO A 100 -18.78 0.37 1.50
CA PRO A 100 -18.10 1.58 1.08
C PRO A 100 -16.63 1.33 0.74
N ALA A 101 -16.20 1.82 -0.42
CA ALA A 101 -14.79 1.85 -0.78
C ALA A 101 -14.02 2.72 0.22
N ARG A 102 -12.78 2.34 0.53
CA ARG A 102 -11.90 3.23 1.27
C ARG A 102 -11.46 4.38 0.38
N THR A 103 -11.29 5.55 0.99
CA THR A 103 -10.87 6.78 0.33
C THR A 103 -9.54 7.23 0.93
N HIS A 104 -8.80 8.03 0.17
CA HIS A 104 -7.55 8.62 0.65
C HIS A 104 -7.85 9.56 1.82
N GLU A 105 -8.87 10.38 1.69
CA GLU A 105 -9.27 11.42 2.64
C GLU A 105 -9.59 10.83 4.02
N ASP A 106 -10.42 9.79 4.06
CA ASP A 106 -10.74 9.09 5.31
C ASP A 106 -9.52 8.37 5.90
N PHE A 107 -8.61 7.87 5.06
CA PHE A 107 -7.40 7.23 5.54
C PHE A 107 -6.46 8.24 6.20
N VAL A 108 -6.30 9.43 5.60
CA VAL A 108 -5.55 10.57 6.18
C VAL A 108 -6.15 10.98 7.52
N GLN A 109 -7.49 11.08 7.59
CA GLN A 109 -8.20 11.45 8.80
C GLN A 109 -8.23 10.34 9.87
N SER A 110 -7.67 9.16 9.57
CA SER A 110 -7.67 7.99 10.47
C SER A 110 -9.08 7.48 10.81
N ASN A 111 -10.03 7.63 9.88
CA ASN A 111 -11.45 7.26 10.06
C ASN A 111 -11.71 5.75 10.02
N TYR A 112 -10.70 4.89 9.75
CA TYR A 112 -10.88 3.44 9.66
C TYR A 112 -10.52 2.66 10.92
N GLY A 113 -10.36 3.33 12.08
CA GLY A 113 -10.20 2.69 13.39
C GLY A 113 -9.20 1.52 13.40
N ALA A 114 -9.68 0.32 13.73
CA ALA A 114 -8.88 -0.92 13.82
C ALA A 114 -8.27 -1.41 12.49
N HIS A 115 -8.52 -0.73 11.37
CA HIS A 115 -7.77 -0.94 10.14
C HIS A 115 -6.35 -0.33 10.21
N HIS A 116 -6.19 0.77 10.96
CA HIS A 116 -4.92 1.45 11.14
C HIS A 116 -4.12 0.75 12.25
N ARG A 117 -2.85 0.45 11.96
CA ARG A 117 -1.91 -0.11 12.94
C ARG A 117 -0.95 0.95 13.45
N GLU A 118 -0.38 1.72 12.53
CA GLU A 118 0.58 2.78 12.81
C GLU A 118 0.52 3.82 11.69
N LYS A 119 1.07 5.02 11.93
CA LYS A 119 1.23 6.02 10.86
C LYS A 119 2.37 5.59 9.94
N THR A 120 2.20 5.83 8.65
CA THR A 120 3.23 5.58 7.63
C THR A 120 3.73 6.90 7.04
N PRO A 121 5.04 7.05 6.80
CA PRO A 121 5.59 8.25 6.15
C PRO A 121 5.10 8.36 4.69
N LEU A 122 4.55 7.30 4.08
CA LEU A 122 3.94 7.38 2.75
C LEU A 122 2.76 8.36 2.69
N MET A 123 2.18 8.73 3.83
CA MET A 123 1.16 9.79 3.90
C MET A 123 1.71 11.18 3.59
N ASP A 124 3.02 11.37 3.71
CA ASP A 124 3.69 12.64 3.45
C ASP A 124 4.20 12.75 1.99
N LEU A 125 3.97 11.73 1.16
CA LEU A 125 4.28 11.80 -0.27
C LEU A 125 3.35 12.77 -0.97
N LYS A 126 3.93 13.68 -1.74
CA LYS A 126 3.19 14.63 -2.59
C LYS A 126 2.52 13.91 -3.75
N ASN A 127 1.34 14.39 -4.14
CA ASN A 127 0.56 13.86 -5.26
C ASN A 127 0.31 12.35 -5.18
N PHE A 128 0.14 11.81 -3.96
CA PHE A 128 0.05 10.38 -3.71
C PHE A 128 -1.28 9.97 -3.02
N ASP A 129 -2.04 9.11 -3.68
CA ASP A 129 -3.25 8.48 -3.13
C ASP A 129 -2.91 7.08 -2.59
N ILE A 130 -2.79 6.98 -1.26
CA ILE A 130 -2.44 5.74 -0.58
C ILE A 130 -3.40 4.56 -0.83
N ILE A 131 -4.67 4.82 -1.17
CA ILE A 131 -5.63 3.76 -1.46
C ILE A 131 -5.48 3.26 -2.90
N LYS A 132 -5.30 4.17 -3.85
CA LYS A 132 -5.22 3.82 -5.28
C LYS A 132 -3.83 3.35 -5.70
N GLN A 133 -2.77 3.91 -5.12
CA GLN A 133 -1.40 3.72 -5.60
C GLN A 133 -0.63 2.66 -4.82
N ILE A 134 -1.08 2.26 -3.63
CA ILE A 134 -0.64 1.00 -3.01
C ILE A 134 -1.51 -0.13 -3.57
N ILE A 135 -1.08 -0.69 -4.70
CA ILE A 135 -1.93 -1.59 -5.49
C ILE A 135 -2.03 -2.99 -4.89
N ILE A 136 -3.22 -3.58 -5.05
CA ILE A 136 -3.45 -5.00 -4.80
C ILE A 136 -3.30 -5.75 -6.12
N ALA A 137 -2.12 -6.33 -6.34
CA ALA A 137 -1.82 -7.08 -7.55
C ALA A 137 -2.11 -8.59 -7.45
N ASP A 138 -2.36 -9.10 -6.24
CA ASP A 138 -2.53 -10.53 -6.01
C ASP A 138 -3.97 -11.00 -6.26
N ARG A 139 -4.13 -11.98 -7.15
CA ARG A 139 -5.42 -12.63 -7.45
C ARG A 139 -6.04 -13.27 -6.20
N LEU A 140 -5.25 -13.76 -5.26
CA LEU A 140 -5.74 -14.32 -4.00
C LEU A 140 -6.48 -13.28 -3.15
N HIS A 141 -6.14 -12.00 -3.32
CA HIS A 141 -6.69 -10.87 -2.58
C HIS A 141 -7.65 -10.01 -3.43
N LEU A 142 -8.00 -10.47 -4.63
CA LEU A 142 -8.94 -9.83 -5.55
C LEU A 142 -10.15 -10.75 -5.74
N PHE A 143 -11.28 -10.39 -5.13
CA PHE A 143 -12.56 -10.97 -5.56
C PHE A 143 -12.88 -10.42 -6.95
N ARG A 144 -12.84 -11.28 -7.97
CA ARG A 144 -13.48 -11.01 -9.25
C ARG A 144 -14.94 -11.41 -9.12
N PRO A 145 -15.91 -10.50 -9.34
CA PRO A 145 -17.23 -10.95 -9.72
C PRO A 145 -17.06 -11.80 -10.99
N ALA A 146 -17.74 -12.94 -11.08
CA ALA A 146 -17.81 -13.67 -12.33
C ALA A 146 -18.41 -12.70 -13.36
N THR A 147 -17.59 -12.21 -14.28
CA THR A 147 -18.10 -11.57 -15.50
C THR A 147 -18.96 -12.62 -16.19
N THR A 148 -20.27 -12.44 -16.13
CA THR A 148 -21.20 -13.10 -17.05
C THR A 148 -20.73 -12.78 -18.46
N ALA A 149 -20.56 -13.84 -19.25
CA ALA A 149 -20.22 -13.78 -20.67
C ALA A 149 -21.24 -12.96 -21.46
#